data_AF-A0A7W0Q5D3-F1
#
_entry.id   AF-A0A7W0Q5D3-F1
#
_cell.length_a   1.000
_cell.length_b   1.000
_cell.length_c   1.000
_cell.angle_alpha   90.00
_cell.angle_beta   90.00
_cell.angle_gamma   90.00
#
_symmetry.space_group_name_H-M   'P 1'
#
loop_
_entity.id
_entity.type
_entity.pdbx_description
1 polymer ?
#
loop_
_entity_poly.entity_id
_entity_poly.type
_entity_poly.pdbx_seq_one_letter_code
_entity_poly.pdbx_strand_id
1 'polypeptide(L)'
;MAQKAGARVLFSVTFLTAAVGCGEGDETSNEPIDPNPLEIACTDAFKVTGSYTAGTPARPVDVEGCWPVGTWTFQLALDPTDDAILDVTGDSLPDRCGKVPGTTAATFESNYSFSVTRTDDGTGFQDSITMNGGAFQSKCANDDGSQTTGACLFRLKVSEGGGAECEGVLELYSADRKEYWNLHPEQTTGVASISGFGEFTRYNVAQKP
;
A
#
# COMPACT_ATOMS: atom_id res chain seq x y z
N MET A 1 -43.32 24.04 -13.63
CA MET A 1 -42.15 24.54 -12.91
C MET A 1 -42.42 24.40 -11.42
N ALA A 2 -41.82 23.43 -10.75
CA ALA A 2 -42.07 23.14 -9.34
C ALA A 2 -40.82 23.50 -8.52
N GLN A 3 -40.92 24.52 -7.66
CA GLN A 3 -39.88 24.90 -6.72
C GLN A 3 -39.88 23.93 -5.54
N LYS A 4 -38.77 23.21 -5.33
CA LYS A 4 -38.53 22.41 -4.12
C LYS A 4 -37.90 23.31 -3.07
N ALA A 5 -38.54 23.41 -1.90
CA ALA A 5 -38.05 24.14 -0.75
C ALA A 5 -36.84 23.41 -0.13
N GLY A 6 -35.72 24.12 0.00
CA GLY A 6 -34.51 23.63 0.67
C GLY A 6 -34.58 23.88 2.17
N ALA A 7 -34.59 22.81 2.97
CA ALA A 7 -34.40 22.87 4.41
C ALA A 7 -32.90 23.07 4.72
N ARG A 8 -32.55 24.15 5.41
CA ARG A 8 -31.21 24.39 5.93
C ARG A 8 -31.11 23.84 7.34
N VAL A 9 -30.30 22.81 7.54
CA VAL A 9 -29.97 22.27 8.87
C VAL A 9 -28.82 23.10 9.44
N LEU A 10 -29.08 23.82 10.52
CA LEU A 10 -28.06 24.52 11.32
C LEU A 10 -27.42 23.50 12.28
N PHE A 11 -26.14 23.20 12.10
CA PHE A 11 -25.34 22.51 13.10
C PHE A 11 -24.81 23.54 14.12
N SER A 12 -25.25 23.42 15.36
CA SER A 12 -24.71 24.18 16.50
C SER A 12 -23.60 23.36 17.14
N VAL A 13 -22.35 23.79 16.98
CA VAL A 13 -21.18 23.17 17.62
C VAL A 13 -21.01 23.81 19.00
N THR A 14 -21.35 23.07 20.05
CA THR A 14 -21.07 23.44 21.43
C THR A 14 -19.67 22.95 21.80
N PHE A 15 -18.70 23.86 21.88
CA PHE A 15 -17.38 23.60 22.45
C PHE A 15 -17.52 23.53 23.99
N LEU A 16 -17.37 22.33 24.56
CA LEU A 16 -17.23 22.14 26.00
C LEU A 16 -15.75 21.89 26.31
N THR A 17 -15.11 22.89 26.91
CA THR A 17 -13.75 22.82 27.47
C THR A 17 -13.78 22.08 28.81
N ALA A 18 -13.26 20.85 28.82
CA ALA A 18 -12.84 20.20 30.05
C ALA A 18 -11.31 20.15 30.06
N ALA A 19 -10.71 21.10 30.77
CA ALA A 19 -9.30 21.06 31.14
C ALA A 19 -9.09 19.92 32.15
N VAL A 20 -8.50 18.82 31.69
CA VAL A 20 -7.95 17.78 32.55
C VAL A 20 -6.45 17.83 32.33
N GLY A 21 -5.73 18.37 33.31
CA GLY A 21 -4.27 18.41 33.30
C GLY A 21 -3.71 17.00 33.30
N CYS A 22 -2.97 16.66 32.25
CA CYS A 22 -2.01 15.56 32.28
C CYS A 22 -0.66 16.18 32.66
N GLY A 23 -0.09 15.73 33.77
CA GLY A 23 1.23 16.19 34.21
C GLY A 23 2.27 15.84 33.15
N GLU A 24 2.99 16.87 32.71
CA GLU A 24 4.27 16.73 32.02
C GLU A 24 5.28 16.19 33.06
N GLY A 25 5.32 14.86 33.17
CA GLY A 25 6.48 14.18 33.73
C GLY A 25 7.60 14.30 32.72
N ASP A 26 8.46 15.29 32.92
CA ASP A 26 9.71 15.50 32.19
C ASP A 26 10.70 14.37 32.56
N GLU A 27 10.41 13.17 32.08
CA GLU A 27 11.36 12.06 32.09
C GLU A 27 12.38 12.34 30.99
N THR A 28 13.39 13.13 31.37
CA THR A 28 14.70 13.17 30.72
C THR A 28 15.38 11.80 30.89
N SER A 29 14.78 10.75 30.34
CA SER A 29 15.45 9.46 30.21
C SER A 29 16.60 9.68 29.23
N ASN A 30 17.82 9.77 29.74
CA ASN A 30 19.07 9.70 28.96
C ASN A 30 19.27 8.29 28.35
N GLU A 31 18.19 7.55 28.09
CA GLU A 31 18.31 6.30 27.36
C GLU A 31 18.70 6.62 25.92
N PRO A 32 19.70 5.91 25.36
CA PRO A 32 20.01 6.04 23.95
C PRO A 32 18.74 5.84 23.13
N ILE A 33 18.43 6.78 22.25
CA ILE A 33 17.34 6.63 21.28
C ILE A 33 17.65 5.37 20.48
N ASP A 34 16.83 4.33 20.64
CA ASP A 34 16.91 3.14 19.81
C ASP A 34 16.71 3.58 18.35
N PRO A 35 17.71 3.42 17.46
CA PRO A 35 17.57 3.80 16.07
C PRO A 35 16.55 2.90 15.32
N ASN A 36 16.16 1.76 15.90
CA ASN A 36 15.27 0.78 15.29
C ASN A 36 14.11 0.34 16.21
N PRO A 37 13.24 1.27 16.63
CA PRO A 37 12.15 0.97 17.57
C PRO A 37 11.08 0.03 16.98
N LEU A 38 11.13 -0.21 15.67
CA LEU A 38 10.22 -1.08 14.93
C LEU A 38 10.78 -2.49 14.72
N GLU A 39 11.98 -2.77 15.22
CA GLU A 39 12.69 -4.04 15.05
C GLU A 39 12.82 -4.49 13.59
N ILE A 40 13.08 -3.53 12.68
CA ILE A 40 13.35 -3.78 11.27
C ILE A 40 14.68 -4.53 11.15
N ALA A 41 14.70 -5.61 10.39
CA ALA A 41 15.91 -6.37 10.10
C ALA A 41 16.65 -5.79 8.88
N CYS A 42 15.90 -5.39 7.85
CA CYS A 42 16.43 -4.79 6.62
C CYS A 42 15.27 -4.23 5.77
N THR A 43 15.61 -3.43 4.77
CA THR A 43 14.67 -2.93 3.75
C THR A 43 15.18 -3.20 2.33
N ASP A 44 14.31 -3.15 1.33
CA ASP A 44 14.67 -3.08 -0.08
C ASP A 44 13.66 -2.17 -0.79
N ALA A 45 14.04 -1.64 -1.95
CA ALA A 45 13.15 -0.85 -2.80
C ALA A 45 12.99 -1.49 -4.18
N PHE A 46 11.89 -1.18 -4.85
CA PHE A 46 11.54 -1.70 -6.16
C PHE A 46 11.10 -0.61 -7.12
N LYS A 47 11.46 -0.77 -8.40
CA LYS A 47 10.77 -0.13 -9.52
C LYS A 47 9.59 -0.98 -9.96
N VAL A 48 8.46 -0.32 -10.16
CA VAL A 48 7.26 -0.93 -10.74
C VAL A 48 7.17 -0.55 -12.21
N THR A 49 6.97 -1.54 -13.08
CA THR A 49 6.70 -1.30 -14.50
C THR A 49 5.63 -2.25 -15.00
N GLY A 50 4.80 -1.84 -15.95
CA GLY A 50 3.73 -2.70 -16.42
C GLY A 50 2.83 -2.10 -17.48
N SER A 51 1.63 -2.65 -17.57
CA SER A 51 0.60 -2.25 -18.51
C SER A 51 -0.79 -2.19 -17.87
N TYR A 52 -1.59 -1.27 -18.38
CA TYR A 52 -3.00 -1.09 -18.04
C TYR A 52 -3.87 -1.38 -19.26
N THR A 53 -4.88 -2.23 -19.07
CA THR A 53 -5.92 -2.48 -20.07
C THR A 53 -7.24 -1.95 -19.54
N ALA A 54 -7.78 -0.92 -20.18
CA ALA A 54 -9.08 -0.34 -19.80
C ALA A 54 -10.19 -1.41 -19.86
N GLY A 55 -11.08 -1.36 -18.87
CA GLY A 55 -12.20 -2.29 -18.71
C GLY A 55 -13.54 -1.68 -19.14
N THR A 56 -14.61 -2.40 -18.81
CA THR A 56 -15.99 -1.95 -18.97
C THR A 56 -16.63 -1.63 -17.63
N PRO A 57 -17.35 -0.50 -17.49
CA PRO A 57 -17.58 0.52 -18.52
C PRO A 57 -16.32 1.34 -18.84
N ALA A 58 -16.22 1.80 -20.09
CA ALA A 58 -15.16 2.72 -20.51
C ALA A 58 -15.26 4.06 -19.77
N ARG A 59 -14.13 4.77 -19.64
CA ARG A 59 -14.10 6.10 -19.03
C ARG A 59 -15.05 7.06 -19.77
N PRO A 60 -16.03 7.67 -19.08
CA PRO A 60 -16.85 8.72 -19.67
C PRO A 60 -16.02 9.96 -20.02
N VAL A 61 -16.40 10.67 -21.08
CA VAL A 61 -15.65 11.85 -21.60
C VAL A 61 -15.72 13.05 -20.65
N ASP A 62 -16.67 13.06 -19.73
CA ASP A 62 -17.00 14.14 -18.80
C ASP A 62 -16.54 13.86 -17.36
N VAL A 63 -15.83 12.75 -17.13
CA VAL A 63 -15.26 12.42 -15.81
C VAL A 63 -13.79 12.85 -15.75
N GLU A 64 -13.52 13.82 -14.89
CA GLU A 64 -12.17 14.19 -14.45
C GLU A 64 -11.70 13.26 -13.34
N GLY A 65 -10.37 13.14 -13.17
CA GLY A 65 -9.78 12.32 -12.13
C GLY A 65 -9.60 10.84 -12.50
N CYS A 66 -9.42 10.00 -11.47
CA CYS A 66 -9.05 8.60 -11.65
C CYS A 66 -10.22 7.77 -12.20
N TRP A 67 -9.97 7.05 -13.29
CA TRP A 67 -10.87 6.01 -13.79
C TRP A 67 -10.16 4.65 -13.82
N PRO A 68 -10.12 3.93 -12.69
CA PRO A 68 -9.25 2.77 -12.53
C PRO A 68 -9.80 1.48 -13.16
N VAL A 69 -10.98 1.56 -13.78
CA VAL A 69 -11.75 0.42 -14.31
C VAL A 69 -10.99 -0.26 -15.43
N GLY A 70 -10.44 -1.43 -15.13
CA GLY A 70 -9.58 -2.16 -16.05
C GLY A 70 -8.73 -3.19 -15.34
N THR A 71 -7.77 -3.74 -16.08
CA THR A 71 -6.80 -4.71 -15.57
C THR A 71 -5.43 -4.06 -15.52
N TRP A 72 -4.85 -4.08 -14.33
CA TRP A 72 -3.52 -3.62 -14.01
C TRP A 72 -2.62 -4.85 -13.99
N THR A 73 -1.51 -4.81 -14.73
CA THR A 73 -0.49 -5.86 -14.73
C THR A 73 0.86 -5.19 -14.60
N PHE A 74 1.67 -5.58 -13.62
CA PHE A 74 2.97 -4.97 -13.39
C PHE A 74 3.99 -5.98 -12.85
N GLN A 75 5.25 -5.61 -12.96
CA GLN A 75 6.42 -6.37 -12.57
C GLN A 75 7.26 -5.51 -11.63
N LEU A 76 8.01 -6.19 -10.76
CA LEU A 76 8.96 -5.54 -9.86
C LEU A 76 10.38 -5.80 -10.34
N ALA A 77 11.21 -4.77 -10.23
CA ALA A 77 12.66 -4.90 -10.32
C ALA A 77 13.27 -4.24 -9.09
N LEU A 78 14.24 -4.89 -8.44
CA LEU A 78 14.98 -4.28 -7.34
C LEU A 78 15.59 -2.96 -7.80
N ASP A 79 15.38 -1.91 -7.01
CA ASP A 79 16.09 -0.63 -7.14
C ASP A 79 17.13 -0.54 -6.02
N PRO A 80 18.38 -0.93 -6.28
CA PRO A 80 19.43 -0.88 -5.26
C PRO A 80 19.92 0.54 -4.97
N THR A 81 19.43 1.54 -5.72
CA THR A 81 19.87 2.94 -5.66
C THR A 81 18.81 3.86 -5.09
N ASP A 82 17.69 3.33 -4.62
CA ASP A 82 16.61 4.13 -4.06
C ASP A 82 16.99 4.67 -2.68
N ASP A 83 16.72 5.96 -2.47
CA ASP A 83 16.98 6.66 -1.20
C ASP A 83 15.97 6.27 -0.09
N ALA A 84 14.89 5.58 -0.43
CA ALA A 84 13.91 5.05 0.53
C ALA A 84 14.44 3.83 1.32
N ILE A 85 15.59 3.26 0.93
CA ILE A 85 16.22 2.18 1.68
C ILE A 85 16.76 2.75 2.99
N LEU A 86 16.19 2.29 4.11
CA LEU A 86 16.50 2.79 5.44
C LEU A 86 17.90 2.33 5.91
N ASP A 87 18.60 3.21 6.63
CA ASP A 87 19.74 2.87 7.49
C ASP A 87 19.18 2.46 8.86
N VAL A 88 19.12 1.16 9.09
CA VAL A 88 18.52 0.52 10.27
C VAL A 88 19.59 0.18 11.32
N THR A 89 20.86 0.10 10.92
CA THR A 89 22.02 -0.24 11.75
C THR A 89 22.74 1.00 12.29
N GLY A 90 22.46 2.18 11.73
CA GLY A 90 23.01 3.46 12.14
C GLY A 90 24.43 3.71 11.62
N ASP A 91 24.85 3.01 10.55
CA ASP A 91 26.20 3.11 9.97
C ASP A 91 26.28 4.10 8.79
N SER A 92 25.18 4.81 8.51
CA SER A 92 24.99 5.73 7.39
C SER A 92 25.06 5.06 6.01
N LEU A 93 24.83 3.73 5.94
CA LEU A 93 24.69 2.97 4.71
C LEU A 93 23.26 2.40 4.59
N PRO A 94 22.76 2.21 3.36
CA PRO A 94 21.44 1.60 3.15
C PRO A 94 21.44 0.12 3.55
N ASP A 95 20.59 -0.26 4.50
CA ASP A 95 20.50 -1.61 5.06
C ASP A 95 19.65 -2.55 4.23
N ARG A 96 20.23 -2.94 3.10
CA ARG A 96 19.60 -3.81 2.12
C ARG A 96 19.48 -5.24 2.59
N CYS A 97 18.32 -5.84 2.34
CA CYS A 97 18.14 -7.26 2.59
C CYS A 97 19.13 -8.09 1.74
N GLY A 98 19.81 -9.04 2.40
CA GLY A 98 20.92 -9.82 1.83
C GLY A 98 22.29 -9.12 1.85
N LYS A 99 22.35 -7.85 2.29
CA LYS A 99 23.61 -7.14 2.61
C LYS A 99 23.83 -7.01 4.11
N VAL A 100 22.75 -6.88 4.89
CA VAL A 100 22.79 -6.94 6.36
C VAL A 100 23.10 -8.38 6.81
N PRO A 101 24.08 -8.60 7.71
CA PRO A 101 24.37 -9.94 8.24
C PRO A 101 23.13 -10.63 8.83
N GLY A 102 22.91 -11.89 8.45
CA GLY A 102 21.76 -12.67 8.91
C GLY A 102 20.45 -12.44 8.15
N THR A 103 20.44 -11.54 7.16
CA THR A 103 19.29 -11.32 6.27
C THR A 103 19.47 -12.00 4.92
N THR A 104 18.35 -12.35 4.28
CA THR A 104 18.31 -12.82 2.89
C THR A 104 17.70 -11.75 2.00
N ALA A 105 18.10 -11.69 0.72
CA ALA A 105 17.51 -10.75 -0.23
C ALA A 105 15.98 -10.90 -0.30
N ALA A 106 15.28 -9.79 -0.50
CA ALA A 106 13.82 -9.81 -0.65
C ALA A 106 13.42 -10.75 -1.79
N THR A 107 12.47 -11.64 -1.52
CA THR A 107 11.85 -12.46 -2.56
C THR A 107 10.55 -11.81 -3.00
N PHE A 108 10.32 -11.74 -4.30
CA PHE A 108 9.13 -11.14 -4.88
C PHE A 108 8.73 -11.87 -6.15
N GLU A 109 7.47 -11.74 -6.52
CA GLU A 109 6.96 -12.34 -7.74
C GLU A 109 7.34 -11.49 -8.95
N SER A 110 7.58 -12.15 -10.08
CA SER A 110 7.93 -11.44 -11.32
C SER A 110 6.75 -10.69 -11.92
N ASN A 111 5.51 -11.03 -11.56
CA ASN A 111 4.30 -10.47 -12.13
C ASN A 111 3.18 -10.38 -11.08
N TYR A 112 2.56 -9.22 -11.00
CA TYR A 112 1.36 -8.92 -10.22
C TYR A 112 0.26 -8.47 -11.18
N SER A 113 -0.97 -8.86 -10.88
CA SER A 113 -2.11 -8.34 -11.62
C SER A 113 -3.34 -8.23 -10.73
N PHE A 114 -4.14 -7.19 -10.97
CA PHE A 114 -5.46 -7.03 -10.40
C PHE A 114 -6.40 -6.36 -11.39
N SER A 115 -7.71 -6.56 -11.20
CA SER A 115 -8.75 -5.92 -11.99
C SER A 115 -9.65 -5.09 -11.09
N VAL A 116 -10.06 -3.92 -11.58
CA VAL A 116 -11.09 -3.08 -10.97
C VAL A 116 -12.32 -3.13 -11.85
N THR A 117 -13.44 -3.54 -11.29
CA THR A 117 -14.75 -3.52 -11.94
C THR A 117 -15.65 -2.50 -11.26
N ARG A 118 -16.28 -1.63 -12.04
CA ARG A 118 -17.21 -0.62 -11.54
C ARG A 118 -18.64 -1.00 -11.87
N THR A 119 -19.49 -1.02 -10.85
CA THR A 119 -20.93 -1.27 -10.98
C THR A 119 -21.69 -0.02 -10.53
N ASP A 120 -22.70 0.38 -11.30
CA ASP A 120 -23.67 1.41 -10.86
C ASP A 120 -24.84 0.69 -10.19
N ASP A 121 -25.05 0.95 -8.89
CA ASP A 121 -26.13 0.35 -8.10
C ASP A 121 -27.40 1.22 -8.06
N GLY A 122 -27.44 2.31 -8.84
CA GLY A 122 -28.51 3.30 -8.84
C GLY A 122 -28.41 4.34 -7.72
N THR A 123 -27.44 4.21 -6.81
CA THR A 123 -27.09 5.20 -5.78
C THR A 123 -25.69 5.79 -5.97
N GLY A 124 -24.88 5.16 -6.83
CA GLY A 124 -23.57 5.63 -7.23
C GLY A 124 -22.73 4.50 -7.83
N PHE A 125 -21.47 4.82 -8.13
CA PHE A 125 -20.51 3.83 -8.59
C PHE A 125 -19.87 3.11 -7.40
N GLN A 126 -19.86 1.79 -7.46
CA GLN A 126 -19.15 0.90 -6.54
C GLN A 126 -18.02 0.19 -7.29
N ASP A 127 -16.81 0.28 -6.75
CA ASP A 127 -15.65 -0.43 -7.30
C ASP A 127 -15.42 -1.73 -6.53
N SER A 128 -15.29 -2.82 -7.26
CA SER A 128 -14.80 -4.10 -6.75
C SER A 128 -13.42 -4.37 -7.33
N ILE A 129 -12.48 -4.76 -6.48
CA ILE A 129 -11.10 -5.02 -6.88
C ILE A 129 -10.78 -6.50 -6.64
N THR A 130 -10.21 -7.16 -7.65
CA THR A 130 -9.88 -8.58 -7.62
C THR A 130 -8.43 -8.79 -8.02
N MET A 131 -7.64 -9.50 -7.21
CA MET A 131 -6.30 -9.94 -7.58
C MET A 131 -6.38 -11.07 -8.61
N ASN A 132 -5.61 -10.96 -9.70
CA ASN A 132 -5.56 -11.94 -10.78
C ASN A 132 -4.34 -12.86 -10.60
N GLY A 133 -4.58 -14.18 -10.51
CA GLY A 133 -3.54 -15.19 -10.50
C GLY A 133 -3.10 -15.68 -9.10
N GLY A 134 -2.29 -16.75 -9.11
CA GLY A 134 -1.85 -17.47 -7.91
C GLY A 134 -0.41 -17.22 -7.48
N ALA A 135 0.32 -16.31 -8.13
CA ALA A 135 1.73 -16.05 -7.81
C ALA A 135 1.92 -15.71 -6.32
N PHE A 136 0.99 -14.94 -5.76
CA PHE A 136 0.95 -14.62 -4.33
C PHE A 136 0.64 -15.83 -3.43
N GLN A 137 -0.16 -16.80 -3.90
CA GLN A 137 -0.56 -17.96 -3.09
C GLN A 137 0.64 -18.81 -2.67
N SER A 138 1.73 -18.81 -3.45
CA SER A 138 2.94 -19.57 -3.14
C SER A 138 3.67 -19.06 -1.89
N LYS A 139 3.57 -17.76 -1.59
CA LYS A 139 4.14 -17.10 -0.39
C LYS A 139 3.21 -17.13 0.81
N CYS A 140 1.99 -17.61 0.62
CA CYS A 140 0.97 -17.77 1.65
C CYS A 140 0.87 -19.20 2.19
N ALA A 141 1.75 -20.10 1.76
CA ALA A 141 1.88 -21.43 2.32
C ALA A 141 2.79 -21.37 3.56
N ASN A 142 2.41 -22.06 4.64
CA ASN A 142 3.35 -22.32 5.73
C ASN A 142 4.48 -23.26 5.25
N ASP A 143 5.60 -23.29 5.98
CA ASP A 143 6.74 -24.18 5.68
C ASP A 143 6.38 -25.68 5.65
N ASP A 144 5.23 -26.06 6.20
CA ASP A 144 4.70 -27.44 6.18
C ASP A 144 3.78 -27.74 4.97
N GLY A 145 3.62 -26.78 4.05
CA GLY A 145 2.76 -26.91 2.87
C GLY A 145 1.26 -26.83 3.16
N SER A 146 0.85 -26.56 4.41
CA SER A 146 -0.56 -26.33 4.75
C SER A 146 -0.97 -24.90 4.38
N GLN A 147 -2.10 -24.78 3.67
CA GLN A 147 -2.81 -23.51 3.54
C GLN A 147 -3.64 -23.33 4.80
N THR A 148 -3.16 -22.58 5.77
CA THR A 148 -4.06 -22.07 6.81
C THR A 148 -4.98 -21.05 6.17
N THR A 149 -6.24 -21.04 6.60
CA THR A 149 -7.20 -19.94 6.45
C THR A 149 -6.74 -18.65 7.17
N GLY A 150 -5.45 -18.46 7.37
CA GLY A 150 -4.77 -17.21 7.68
C GLY A 150 -4.01 -16.79 6.43
N ALA A 151 -4.77 -16.44 5.39
CA ALA A 151 -4.27 -15.95 4.12
C ALA A 151 -3.22 -14.87 4.34
N CYS A 152 -2.23 -14.75 3.45
CA CYS A 152 -1.47 -13.52 3.37
C CYS A 152 -2.45 -12.35 3.39
N LEU A 153 -2.25 -11.43 4.32
CA LEU A 153 -3.06 -10.24 4.36
C LEU A 153 -2.61 -9.39 3.18
N PHE A 154 -3.57 -9.00 2.36
CA PHE A 154 -3.32 -7.98 1.37
C PHE A 154 -4.37 -6.89 1.53
N ARG A 155 -3.94 -5.67 1.26
CA ARG A 155 -4.84 -4.53 1.12
C ARG A 155 -4.56 -3.90 -0.21
N LEU A 156 -5.62 -3.79 -0.99
CA LEU A 156 -5.57 -3.21 -2.31
C LEU A 156 -6.53 -2.03 -2.36
N LYS A 157 -6.01 -0.87 -2.75
CA LYS A 157 -6.76 0.35 -2.95
C LYS A 157 -6.32 0.97 -4.27
N VAL A 158 -7.24 1.68 -4.93
CA VAL A 158 -6.88 2.62 -5.99
C VAL A 158 -7.43 3.98 -5.61
N SER A 159 -6.62 5.03 -5.74
CA SER A 159 -6.99 6.42 -5.45
C SER A 159 -6.36 7.38 -6.45
N GLU A 160 -6.83 8.63 -6.42
CA GLU A 160 -6.12 9.76 -7.01
C GLU A 160 -4.92 10.13 -6.13
N GLY A 161 -3.72 10.28 -6.68
CA GLY A 161 -2.51 10.54 -5.89
C GLY A 161 -1.23 10.77 -6.70
N GLY A 162 -0.22 11.35 -6.04
CA GLY A 162 1.21 11.20 -6.38
C GLY A 162 1.74 11.88 -7.65
N GLY A 163 0.91 12.56 -8.45
CA GLY A 163 1.32 13.11 -9.76
C GLY A 163 0.92 12.25 -10.96
N ALA A 164 0.34 11.07 -10.71
CA ALA A 164 -0.41 10.27 -11.67
C ALA A 164 -1.93 10.55 -11.55
N GLU A 165 -2.72 10.13 -12.54
CA GLU A 165 -4.18 10.24 -12.41
C GLU A 165 -4.76 9.10 -11.55
N CYS A 166 -4.19 7.90 -11.61
CA CYS A 166 -4.56 6.78 -10.75
C CYS A 166 -3.32 6.17 -10.09
N GLU A 167 -3.36 6.02 -8.77
CA GLU A 167 -2.36 5.33 -7.96
C GLU A 167 -3.03 4.12 -7.30
N GLY A 168 -2.54 2.94 -7.62
CA GLY A 168 -2.83 1.71 -6.89
C GLY A 168 -1.91 1.59 -5.69
N VAL A 169 -2.41 1.04 -4.59
CA VAL A 169 -1.64 0.66 -3.41
C VAL A 169 -1.92 -0.80 -3.13
N LEU A 170 -0.89 -1.63 -3.22
CA LEU A 170 -0.94 -3.06 -2.90
C LEU A 170 0.00 -3.32 -1.72
N GLU A 171 -0.59 -3.45 -0.54
CA GLU A 171 0.07 -3.87 0.70
C GLU A 171 -0.01 -5.40 0.79
N LEU A 172 1.11 -6.07 1.06
CA LEU A 172 1.20 -7.52 1.22
C LEU A 172 1.93 -7.86 2.51
N TYR A 173 1.43 -8.86 3.24
CA TYR A 173 2.08 -9.42 4.41
C TYR A 173 2.32 -10.91 4.22
N SER A 174 3.52 -11.34 4.59
CA SER A 174 3.86 -12.77 4.76
C SER A 174 2.97 -13.43 5.83
N ALA A 175 2.86 -14.76 5.78
CA ALA A 175 2.04 -15.53 6.72
C ALA A 175 2.51 -15.37 8.18
N ASP A 176 3.81 -15.22 8.41
CA ASP A 176 4.38 -14.97 9.75
C ASP A 176 4.35 -13.48 10.15
N ARG A 177 3.94 -12.61 9.22
CA ARG A 177 3.87 -11.14 9.35
C ARG A 177 5.22 -10.49 9.65
N LYS A 178 6.33 -11.11 9.24
CA LYS A 178 7.67 -10.53 9.37
C LYS A 178 8.15 -9.84 8.11
N GLU A 179 7.49 -10.07 7.00
CA GLU A 179 7.78 -9.43 5.72
C GLU A 179 6.55 -8.65 5.25
N TYR A 180 6.80 -7.42 4.81
CA TYR A 180 5.84 -6.46 4.32
C TYR A 180 6.29 -5.90 2.98
N TRP A 181 5.39 -5.89 1.99
CA TRP A 181 5.59 -5.21 0.71
C TRP A 181 4.54 -4.12 0.58
N ASN A 182 4.97 -2.92 0.21
CA ASN A 182 4.09 -1.80 -0.08
C ASN A 182 4.35 -1.34 -1.51
N LEU A 183 3.47 -1.71 -2.45
CA LEU A 183 3.67 -1.48 -3.88
C LEU A 183 2.72 -0.41 -4.39
N HIS A 184 3.26 0.57 -5.10
CA HIS A 184 2.53 1.73 -5.60
C HIS A 184 2.53 1.77 -7.14
N PRO A 185 1.79 0.89 -7.84
CA PRO A 185 1.62 0.99 -9.28
C PRO A 185 0.81 2.25 -9.65
N GLU A 186 1.34 3.04 -10.57
CA GLU A 186 0.75 4.28 -11.05
C GLU A 186 0.35 4.18 -12.52
N GLN A 187 -0.81 4.74 -12.85
CA GLN A 187 -1.32 4.85 -14.21
C GLN A 187 -1.56 6.32 -14.57
N THR A 188 -0.90 6.76 -15.64
CA THR A 188 -1.16 8.05 -16.26
C THR A 188 -2.27 7.92 -17.30
N THR A 189 -3.28 8.77 -17.23
CA THR A 189 -4.41 8.73 -18.15
C THR A 189 -4.03 8.81 -19.61
N GLY A 190 -4.76 8.04 -20.42
CA GLY A 190 -4.49 7.92 -21.85
C GLY A 190 -3.25 7.08 -22.16
N VAL A 191 -2.51 6.63 -21.14
CA VAL A 191 -1.34 5.78 -21.30
C VAL A 191 -1.66 4.37 -20.81
N ALA A 192 -1.33 3.38 -21.65
CA ALA A 192 -1.52 1.96 -21.35
C ALA A 192 -0.35 1.35 -20.56
N SER A 193 0.58 2.17 -20.05
CA SER A 193 1.70 1.72 -19.23
C SER A 193 1.46 1.99 -17.75
N ILE A 194 2.00 1.10 -16.92
CA ILE A 194 2.10 1.28 -15.46
C ILE A 194 3.56 1.60 -15.12
N SER A 195 3.77 2.55 -14.23
CA SER A 195 5.04 2.83 -13.57
C SER A 195 4.86 2.80 -12.05
N GLY A 196 5.85 3.22 -11.27
CA GLY A 196 5.72 3.42 -9.84
C GLY A 196 6.91 2.85 -9.07
N PHE A 197 6.72 2.72 -7.77
CA PHE A 197 7.74 2.25 -6.84
C PHE A 197 7.14 1.24 -5.86
N GLY A 198 8.00 0.60 -5.08
CA GLY A 198 7.56 -0.23 -3.99
C GLY A 198 8.64 -0.39 -2.94
N GLU A 199 8.20 -0.69 -1.73
CA GLU A 199 9.07 -0.88 -0.58
C GLU A 199 8.91 -2.30 -0.06
N PHE A 200 10.00 -2.84 0.47
CA PHE A 200 10.04 -4.07 1.23
C PHE A 200 10.62 -3.78 2.61
N THR A 201 9.95 -4.28 3.64
CA THR A 201 10.44 -4.23 5.01
C THR A 201 10.39 -5.63 5.61
N ARG A 202 11.53 -6.07 6.15
CA ARG A 202 11.61 -7.27 6.98
C ARG A 202 11.76 -6.87 8.44
N TYR A 203 11.05 -7.55 9.31
CA TYR A 203 11.04 -7.35 10.75
C TYR A 203 11.59 -8.58 11.47
N ASN A 204 12.20 -8.37 12.63
CA ASN A 204 12.64 -9.47 13.50
C ASN A 204 11.44 -10.14 14.21
N VAL A 205 10.37 -9.37 14.47
CA VAL A 205 9.12 -9.81 15.09
C VAL A 205 7.92 -9.62 14.18
N ALA A 206 6.88 -10.42 14.44
CA ALA A 206 5.62 -10.37 13.70
C ALA A 206 4.89 -9.04 13.92
N GLN A 207 4.52 -8.37 12.84
CA GLN A 207 3.82 -7.09 12.88
C GLN A 207 2.31 -7.25 13.05
N LYS A 208 1.65 -6.21 13.58
CA LYS A 208 0.20 -6.08 13.50
C LYS A 208 -0.16 -5.41 12.16
N PRO A 209 -1.14 -5.94 11.42
CA PRO A 209 -1.68 -5.28 10.23
C PRO A 209 -2.54 -4.06 10.60
#